data_AF-A0A8X6STY2-F1
#
_entry.id   AF-A0A8X6STY2-F1
#
_cell.length_a   1.000
_cell.length_b   1.000
_cell.length_c   1.000
_cell.angle_alpha   90.00
_cell.angle_beta   90.00
_cell.angle_gamma   90.00
#
_symmetry.space_group_name_H-M   'P 1'
#
loop_
_entity.id
_entity.type
_entity.pdbx_description
1 polymer ?
#
loop_
_entity_poly.entity_id
_entity_poly.type
_entity_poly.pdbx_seq_one_letter_code
_entity_poly.pdbx_strand_id
1 'polypeptide(L)'
;MVDFHKRILFSDEAHFWLNGYVNKQNCCIWSEANPQVNVETPLHPEKLTVWCALWAGGILLQKRRQQPKATMLQSMVIGIEP
;
A
#
# COMPACT_ATOMS: atom_id res chain seq x y z
N MET A 1 21.30 35.48 3.14
CA MET A 1 21.30 34.02 3.31
C MET A 1 20.55 33.44 2.12
N VAL A 2 21.15 32.54 1.34
CA VAL A 2 20.48 31.98 0.15
C VAL A 2 19.47 30.94 0.62
N ASP A 3 18.19 31.13 0.28
CA ASP A 3 17.11 30.19 0.60
C ASP A 3 17.23 28.91 -0.25
N PHE A 4 18.21 28.08 0.08
CA PHE A 4 18.51 26.84 -0.65
C PHE A 4 17.30 25.90 -0.72
N HIS A 5 16.48 25.88 0.33
CA HIS A 5 15.25 25.07 0.40
C HIS A 5 14.25 25.36 -0.73
N LYS A 6 14.28 26.56 -1.35
CA LYS A 6 13.42 26.91 -2.49
C LYS A 6 13.83 26.26 -3.81
N ARG A 7 15.03 25.65 -3.86
CA ARG A 7 15.57 24.97 -5.03
C ARG A 7 15.51 23.43 -4.92
N ILE A 8 15.01 22.91 -3.80
CA ILE A 8 14.88 21.47 -3.58
C ILE A 8 13.55 21.00 -4.17
N LEU A 9 13.63 19.93 -4.96
CA LEU A 9 12.48 19.20 -5.50
C LEU A 9 12.40 17.84 -4.80
N PHE A 10 11.27 17.55 -4.19
CA PHE A 10 10.93 16.25 -3.63
C PHE A 10 10.05 15.49 -4.62
N SER A 11 10.25 14.18 -4.74
CA SER A 11 9.36 13.32 -5.52
C SER A 11 9.19 11.99 -4.82
N ASP A 12 7.97 11.46 -4.82
CA ASP A 12 7.68 10.16 -4.22
C ASP A 12 6.54 9.44 -4.95
N GLU A 13 6.45 8.14 -4.69
CA GLU A 13 5.37 7.26 -5.13
C GLU A 13 4.58 6.74 -3.92
N ALA A 14 3.27 6.98 -3.92
CA ALA A 14 2.37 6.48 -2.90
C ALA A 14 1.29 5.57 -3.51
N HIS A 15 0.96 4.49 -2.81
CA HIS A 15 -0.13 3.58 -3.18
C HIS A 15 -1.30 3.72 -2.21
N PHE A 16 -2.49 3.99 -2.73
CA PHE A 16 -3.74 4.03 -1.98
C PHE A 16 -4.63 2.89 -2.44
N TRP A 17 -5.13 2.10 -1.49
CA TRP A 17 -6.08 1.03 -1.78
C TRP A 17 -7.51 1.57 -1.71
N LEU A 18 -8.30 1.40 -2.78
CA LEU A 18 -9.64 1.99 -2.87
C LEU A 18 -10.70 1.25 -2.04
N ASN A 19 -10.39 0.05 -1.57
CA ASN A 19 -11.28 -0.78 -0.75
C ASN A 19 -11.03 -0.60 0.76
N GLY A 20 -10.27 0.42 1.18
CA GLY A 20 -9.88 0.61 2.58
C GLY A 20 -8.89 -0.44 3.08
N TYR A 21 -8.29 -1.23 2.19
CA TYR A 21 -7.25 -2.18 2.58
C TYR A 21 -6.04 -1.42 3.11
N VAL A 22 -5.70 -1.69 4.37
CA VAL A 22 -4.43 -1.26 4.97
C VAL A 22 -3.46 -2.41 4.80
N ASN A 23 -2.27 -2.12 4.31
CA ASN A 23 -1.21 -3.12 4.15
C ASN A 23 -0.79 -3.63 5.54
N LYS A 24 -1.38 -4.75 5.98
CA LYS A 24 -1.12 -5.40 7.27
C LYS A 24 0.09 -6.33 7.20
N GLN A 25 1.17 -5.89 6.54
CA GLN A 25 2.36 -6.72 6.30
C GLN A 25 3.00 -7.31 7.57
N ASN A 26 2.64 -6.81 8.76
CA ASN A 26 3.06 -7.35 10.06
C ASN A 26 1.89 -7.79 10.97
N CYS A 27 0.75 -8.25 10.44
CA CYS A 27 -0.30 -8.83 11.30
C CYS A 27 -0.03 -10.32 11.52
N CYS A 28 0.70 -10.64 12.60
CA CYS A 28 0.88 -12.00 13.07
C CYS A 28 -0.29 -12.35 14.00
N ILE A 29 -1.05 -13.40 13.66
CA ILE A 29 -2.14 -13.94 14.47
C ILE A 29 -1.62 -15.23 15.11
N TRP A 30 -1.47 -15.22 16.44
CA TRP A 30 -1.07 -16.40 17.21
C TRP A 30 -2.30 -17.12 17.73
N SER A 31 -2.35 -18.45 17.59
CA SER A 31 -3.41 -19.30 18.14
C SER A 31 -2.83 -20.66 18.51
N GLU A 32 -3.28 -21.23 19.62
CA GLU A 32 -2.86 -22.54 20.13
C GLU A 32 -3.42 -23.72 19.30
N ALA A 33 -4.54 -23.49 18.60
CA ALA A 33 -5.15 -24.42 17.66
C ALA A 33 -5.40 -23.73 16.32
N ASN A 34 -5.32 -24.46 15.20
CA ASN A 34 -5.55 -23.93 13.85
C ASN A 34 -6.93 -23.24 13.79
N PRO A 35 -6.98 -21.89 13.73
CA PRO A 35 -8.24 -21.20 13.56
C PRO A 35 -8.60 -21.42 12.09
N GLN A 36 -9.57 -22.31 11.82
CA GLN A 36 -10.07 -22.56 10.46
C GLN A 36 -10.84 -21.33 9.92
N VAL A 37 -10.15 -20.20 9.83
CA VAL A 37 -10.67 -18.90 9.45
C VAL A 37 -10.16 -18.63 8.05
N ASN A 38 -10.99 -18.99 7.07
CA ASN A 38 -10.80 -18.62 5.69
C ASN A 38 -11.26 -17.16 5.51
N VAL A 39 -10.33 -16.22 5.45
CA VAL A 39 -10.63 -14.84 5.07
C VAL A 39 -10.44 -14.71 3.56
N GLU A 40 -11.53 -14.52 2.83
CA GLU A 40 -11.45 -14.17 1.41
C GLU A 40 -10.93 -12.74 1.27
N THR A 41 -9.64 -12.59 0.98
CA THR A 41 -9.07 -11.29 0.60
C THR A 41 -8.75 -11.26 -0.90
N PRO A 42 -9.12 -10.19 -1.62
CA PRO A 42 -8.70 -10.05 -3.01
C PRO A 42 -7.17 -9.97 -3.07
N LEU A 43 -6.54 -10.83 -3.89
CA LEU A 43 -5.09 -10.87 -4.11
C LEU A 43 -4.54 -9.53 -4.62
N HIS A 44 -5.30 -8.86 -5.49
CA HIS A 44 -4.99 -7.53 -5.99
C HIS A 44 -6.20 -6.61 -5.83
N PRO A 45 -6.35 -5.99 -4.64
CA PRO A 45 -7.33 -4.95 -4.46
C PRO A 45 -7.02 -3.77 -5.37
N GLU A 46 -8.08 -3.09 -5.81
CA GLU A 46 -7.93 -1.92 -6.67
C GLU A 46 -7.07 -0.87 -5.97
N LYS A 47 -6.00 -0.44 -6.63
CA LYS A 47 -5.06 0.53 -6.07
C LYS A 47 -4.85 1.72 -7.01
N LEU A 48 -4.85 2.89 -6.39
CA LEU A 48 -4.46 4.15 -7.00
C LEU A 48 -3.00 4.40 -6.65
N THR A 49 -2.15 4.38 -7.67
CA THR A 49 -0.74 4.78 -7.54
C THR A 49 -0.62 6.24 -7.92
N VAL A 50 -0.07 7.05 -7.01
CA VAL A 50 0.14 8.49 -7.22
C VAL A 50 1.63 8.77 -7.19
N TRP A 51 2.11 9.42 -8.24
CA TRP A 51 3.43 10.02 -8.27
C TRP A 51 3.26 11.52 -8.08
N CYS A 52 3.95 12.10 -7.11
CA CYS A 52 3.88 13.54 -6.87
C CYS A 52 5.29 14.14 -6.81
N ALA A 53 5.46 15.33 -7.38
CA ALA A 53 6.64 16.16 -7.22
C ALA A 53 6.26 17.47 -6.52
N LEU A 54 7.01 17.82 -5.48
CA LEU A 54 6.76 18.95 -4.57
C LEU A 54 8.00 19.82 -4.49
N TRP A 55 7.81 21.12 -4.39
CA TRP A 55 8.88 22.07 -4.08
C TRP A 55 8.35 23.17 -3.16
N ALA A 56 9.17 24.16 -2.79
CA ALA A 56 8.76 25.21 -1.86
C ALA A 56 7.53 26.02 -2.32
N GLY A 57 7.21 26.02 -3.62
CA GLY A 57 6.02 26.66 -4.18
C GLY A 57 4.77 25.77 -4.24
N GLY A 58 4.83 24.51 -3.78
CA GLY A 58 3.71 23.58 -3.78
C GLY A 58 3.91 22.36 -4.70
N ILE A 59 2.80 21.82 -5.22
CA ILE A 59 2.80 20.67 -6.13
C ILE A 59 3.18 21.10 -7.54
N LEU A 60 4.18 20.44 -8.12
CA LEU A 60 4.64 20.69 -9.47
C LEU A 60 4.04 19.70 -10.48
N LEU A 61 3.94 18.42 -10.11
CA LEU A 61 3.38 17.38 -10.96
C LEU A 61 2.64 16.36 -10.11
N GLN A 62 1.50 15.88 -10.61
CA GLN A 62 0.81 14.72 -10.09
C GLN A 62 0.42 13.78 -11.24
N LYS A 63 0.87 12.53 -11.18
CA LYS A 63 0.45 11.47 -12.10
C LYS A 63 -0.26 10.37 -11.33
N ARG A 64 -1.41 9.94 -11.85
CA ARG A 64 -2.23 8.89 -11.25
C ARG A 64 -2.30 7.70 -12.19
N ARG A 65 -2.14 6.48 -11.64
CA ARG A 65 -2.37 5.23 -12.35
C ARG A 65 -3.30 4.35 -11.53
N GLN A 66 -4.43 3.99 -12.11
CA GLN A 66 -5.34 2.99 -11.56
C GLN A 66 -4.94 1.60 -12.08
N GLN A 67 -4.89 0.61 -11.20
CA GLN A 67 -4.68 -0.79 -11.59
C GLN A 67 -6.01 -1.56 -11.42
N PRO A 68 -6.44 -2.33 -12.43
CA PRO A 68 -7.69 -3.07 -12.36
C PRO A 68 -7.64 -4.16 -11.28
N LYS A 69 -8.80 -4.47 -10.70
CA LYS A 69 -8.98 -5.54 -9.71
C LYS A 69 -8.75 -6.91 -10.37
N ALA A 70 -7.96 -7.77 -9.71
CA ALA A 70 -7.84 -9.19 -10.06
C ALA A 70 -8.16 -10.04 -8.83
N THR A 71 -9.05 -11.04 -9.00
CA THR A 71 -9.57 -11.89 -7.92
C THR A 71 -8.96 -13.29 -8.03
N MET A 72 -8.36 -13.78 -6.96
CA MET A 72 -7.93 -15.18 -6.82
C MET A 72 -8.14 -15.60 -5.35
N LEU A 73 -8.51 -16.86 -5.12
CA LEU A 73 -8.61 -17.43 -3.77
C LEU A 73 -7.20 -17.66 -3.22
N GLN A 74 -6.85 -16.98 -2.12
CA GLN A 74 -5.61 -17.23 -1.39
C GLN A 74 -5.96 -17.86 -0.05
N SER A 75 -5.58 -19.12 0.16
CA SER A 75 -5.60 -19.77 1.46
C SER A 75 -4.34 -19.39 2.24
N MET A 76 -4.49 -18.80 3.43
CA MET A 76 -3.39 -18.56 4.35
C MET A 76 -3.22 -19.81 5.24
N VAL A 77 -2.16 -20.58 5.03
CA VAL A 77 -1.76 -21.65 5.96
C VAL A 77 -0.83 -21.01 6.99
N ILE A 78 -1.29 -20.90 8.24
CA ILE A 78 -0.44 -20.43 9.35
C ILE A 78 0.50 -21.58 9.70
N GLY A 79 1.78 -21.43 9.34
CA GLY A 79 2.84 -22.37 9.71
C GLY A 79 3.09 -22.30 11.22
N ILE A 80 3.05 -23.46 11.86
CA ILE A 80 3.45 -23.66 13.26
C ILE A 80 4.91 -24.11 13.18
N GLU A 81 5.86 -23.30 13.64
CA GLU A 81 7.19 -23.80 13.97
C GLU A 81 7.17 -24.22 15.45
N PRO A 82 7.77 -25.37 15.82
CA PRO A 82 7.76 -25.89 17.19
C PRO A 82 8.51 -25.01 18.19
#